data_AF-A0A0C9YVM1-F1
#
_entry.id   AF-A0A0C9YVM1-F1
#
_cell.length_a   1.000
_cell.length_b   1.000
_cell.length_c   1.000
_cell.angle_alpha   90.00
_cell.angle_beta   90.00
_cell.angle_gamma   90.00
#
_symmetry.space_group_name_H-M   'P 1'
#
loop_
_entity.id
_entity.type
_entity.pdbx_description
1 polymer ?
#
loop_
_entity_poly.entity_id
_entity_poly.type
_entity_poly.pdbx_seq_one_letter_code
_entity_poly.pdbx_strand_id
1 'polypeptide(L)' 'MGRLVATARGEQEYFDPSGIPTATEACKSNALIRCCKDLGVAGELWDPRFVCEFKEKHCVEA' A
#
# COMPACT_ATOMS: atom_id res chain seq x y z
N MET A 1 7.20 13.31 22.43
CA MET A 1 6.15 14.10 21.73
C MET A 1 6.07 13.60 20.29
N GLY A 2 4.86 13.38 19.76
CA GLY A 2 4.68 12.97 18.36
C GLY A 2 4.79 14.17 17.40
N ARG A 3 5.46 13.98 16.25
CA ARG A 3 5.56 14.95 15.15
C ARG A 3 4.82 14.38 13.94
N LEU A 4 4.07 15.22 13.23
CA LEU A 4 3.47 14.84 11.95
C LEU A 4 4.59 14.53 10.94
N VAL A 5 4.56 13.33 10.35
CA VAL A 5 5.60 12.88 9.40
C VAL A 5 5.13 12.95 7.95
N ALA A 6 3.90 12.51 7.66
CA ALA A 6 3.40 12.41 6.30
C ALA A 6 1.87 12.60 6.23
N THR A 7 1.41 13.11 5.09
CA THR A 7 -0.01 13.24 4.74
C THR A 7 -0.19 12.84 3.28
N ALA A 8 -1.16 11.98 3.00
CA ALA A 8 -1.46 11.54 1.63
C ALA A 8 -2.97 11.50 1.39
N ARG A 9 -3.37 11.73 0.14
CA ARG A 9 -4.71 11.44 -0.36
C ARG A 9 -4.70 10.05 -0.98
N GLY A 10 -5.71 9.25 -0.65
CA GLY A 10 -5.94 7.97 -1.29
C GLY A 10 -7.18 8.02 -2.17
N GLU A 11 -7.18 7.18 -3.18
CA GLU A 11 -8.12 7.23 -4.30
C GLU A 11 -8.53 5.81 -4.65
N GLN A 12 -9.80 5.64 -5.01
CA GLN A 12 -10.32 4.39 -5.54
C GLN A 12 -11.54 4.71 -6.41
N GLU A 13 -11.54 4.18 -7.63
CA GLU A 13 -12.70 4.23 -8.52
C GLU A 13 -13.71 3.14 -8.16
N TYR A 14 -14.99 3.43 -8.37
CA TYR A 14 -16.08 2.46 -8.32
C TYR A 14 -16.97 2.65 -9.55
N PHE A 15 -17.49 1.54 -10.07
CA PHE A 15 -18.33 1.53 -11.28
C PHE A 15 -19.82 1.38 -10.97
N ASP A 16 -20.16 0.95 -9.75
CA ASP A 16 -21.53 0.81 -9.28
C ASP A 16 -21.66 1.36 -7.85
N PRO A 17 -22.75 2.07 -7.49
CA PRO A 17 -22.95 2.63 -6.16
C PRO A 17 -22.90 1.60 -5.02
N SER A 18 -23.23 0.33 -5.27
CA SER A 18 -23.06 -0.75 -4.29
C SER A 18 -21.60 -1.00 -3.91
N GLY A 19 -20.65 -0.58 -4.75
CA GLY A 19 -19.21 -0.66 -4.51
C GLY A 19 -18.63 0.50 -3.68
N ILE A 20 -19.42 1.50 -3.32
CA ILE A 20 -18.96 2.67 -2.52
C ILE A 20 -18.32 2.26 -1.19
N PRO A 21 -18.86 1.29 -0.41
CA PRO A 21 -18.22 0.87 0.84
C PRO A 21 -16.81 0.32 0.61
N THR A 22 -16.64 -0.56 -0.37
CA THR A 22 -15.34 -1.11 -0.76
C THR A 22 -14.40 -0.02 -1.23
N ALA A 23 -14.89 0.92 -2.06
CA ALA A 23 -14.08 2.03 -2.55
C ALA A 23 -13.62 2.97 -1.43
N THR A 24 -14.46 3.16 -0.41
CA THR A 24 -14.13 3.96 0.77
C THR A 24 -13.04 3.31 1.62
N GLU A 25 -13.08 2.00 1.83
CA GLU A 25 -12.00 1.29 2.54
C GLU A 25 -10.70 1.27 1.72
N ALA A 26 -10.80 1.08 0.40
CA ALA A 26 -9.66 1.07 -0.50
C ALA A 26 -8.97 2.43 -0.56
N CYS A 27 -9.71 3.55 -0.66
CA CYS A 27 -9.10 4.87 -0.69
C CYS A 27 -8.38 5.19 0.64
N LYS A 28 -8.92 4.78 1.80
CA LYS A 28 -8.22 4.91 3.09
C LYS A 28 -6.93 4.08 3.14
N SER A 29 -7.00 2.82 2.71
CA SER A 29 -5.86 1.90 2.71
C SER A 29 -4.75 2.39 1.77
N ASN A 30 -5.14 2.95 0.62
CA ASN A 30 -4.22 3.54 -0.34
C ASN A 30 -3.46 4.75 0.25
N ALA A 31 -4.17 5.65 0.94
CA ALA A 31 -3.54 6.78 1.64
C ALA A 31 -2.56 6.31 2.72
N LEU A 32 -2.97 5.32 3.52
CA LEU A 32 -2.15 4.77 4.61
C LEU A 32 -0.84 4.17 4.09
N ILE A 33 -0.89 3.33 3.06
CA ILE A 33 0.30 2.67 2.50
C ILE A 33 1.30 3.70 1.93
N ARG A 34 0.81 4.80 1.34
CA ARG A 34 1.67 5.91 0.90
C ARG A 34 2.42 6.54 2.09
N CYS A 35 1.72 6.82 3.20
CA CYS A 35 2.34 7.36 4.41
C CYS A 35 3.30 6.36 5.10
N CYS A 36 3.03 5.05 5.03
CA CYS A 36 3.91 4.02 5.58
C CYS A 36 5.30 4.04 4.92
N LYS A 37 5.37 4.34 3.62
CA LYS A 37 6.63 4.48 2.89
C LYS A 37 7.51 5.58 3.49
N ASP A 38 6.93 6.74 3.79
CA ASP A 38 7.66 7.88 4.38
C ASP A 38 8.16 7.59 5.81
N LEU A 39 7.47 6.69 6.52
CA LEU A 39 7.89 6.19 7.83
C LEU A 39 8.97 5.09 7.75
N GLY A 40 9.30 4.61 6.55
CA GLY A 40 10.20 3.47 6.33
C GLY A 40 9.56 2.11 6.61
N VAL A 41 8.24 2.06 6.84
CA VAL A 41 7.52 0.81 7.07
C VAL A 41 7.35 0.07 5.73
N ALA A 42 7.82 -1.18 5.70
CA ALA A 42 7.77 -2.03 4.50
C ALA A 42 8.45 -1.40 3.26
N GLY A 43 9.46 -0.55 3.46
CA GLY A 43 10.17 0.14 2.37
C GLY A 43 10.79 -0.82 1.35
N GLU A 44 11.30 -1.97 1.78
CA GLU A 44 11.91 -2.99 0.91
C GLU A 44 10.92 -3.60 -0.09
N LEU A 45 9.63 -3.68 0.25
CA LEU A 45 8.58 -4.20 -0.65
C LEU A 45 8.36 -3.31 -1.88
N TRP A 46 8.86 -2.09 -1.86
CA TRP A 46 8.81 -1.17 -3.00
C TRP A 46 10.01 -1.29 -3.95
N ASP A 47 11.08 -2.01 -3.56
CA ASP A 47 12.18 -2.32 -4.46
C ASP A 47 11.84 -3.61 -5.25
N PRO A 48 11.64 -3.54 -6.58
CA PRO A 48 11.32 -4.73 -7.36
C PRO A 48 12.41 -5.81 -7.28
N ARG A 49 13.68 -5.44 -7.04
CA ARG A 49 14.77 -6.42 -6.89
C ARG A 49 14.61 -7.26 -5.64
N PHE A 50 14.28 -6.63 -4.51
CA PHE A 50 13.98 -7.34 -3.27
C PHE A 50 12.83 -8.34 -3.47
N VAL A 51 11.75 -7.90 -4.12
CA VAL A 51 10.58 -8.76 -4.37
C VAL A 51 10.93 -9.95 -5.26
N CYS A 52 11.72 -9.76 -6.32
CA CYS A 52 12.15 -10.84 -7.19
C CYS A 52 13.05 -11.84 -6.46
N GLU A 53 14.09 -11.36 -5.75
CA GLU A 53 14.99 -12.24 -5.00
C GLU A 53 14.27 -13.00 -3.89
N PHE A 54 13.33 -12.35 -3.20
CA PHE A 54 12.52 -13.00 -2.17
C PHE A 54 11.69 -14.13 -2.75
N LYS A 55 11.03 -13.90 -3.89
CA LYS A 55 10.24 -14.93 -4.58
C LYS A 55 11.09 -16.11 -5.01
N GLU A 56 12.25 -15.86 -5.62
CA GLU A 56 13.17 -16.92 -6.06
C GLU A 56 13.64 -17.81 -4.91
N LYS A 57 13.96 -17.20 -3.76
CA LYS A 57 14.54 -17.92 -2.60
C LYS A 57 13.48 -18.60 -1.73
N HIS A 58 12.25 -18.08 -1.68
CA HIS A 58 11.28 -18.44 -0.64
C HIS A 58 9.89 -18.84 -1.16
N CYS A 59 9.57 -18.63 -2.43
CA CYS A 59 8.26 -18.98 -2.99
C CYS A 59 8.39 -20.13 -4.00
N VAL A 60 7.41 -21.04 -3.98
CA VAL A 60 7.20 -22.01 -5.05
C VAL A 60 6.29 -21.35 -6.08
N GLU A 61 6.76 -21.16 -7.31
CA GLU A 61 5.90 -20.78 -8.43
C GLU A 61 4.99 -21.96 -8.77
N ALA A 62 3.68 -21.69 -8.90
CA ALA A 62 2.64 -22.67 -9.20
C ALA A 62 2.29 -22.66 -10.68
#